data_AF-A0A7X8ZTS5-F1
#
_entry.id   AF-A0A7X8ZTS5-F1
#
_cell.length_a   1.000
_cell.length_b   1.000
_cell.length_c   1.000
_cell.angle_alpha   90.00
_cell.angle_beta   90.00
_cell.angle_gamma   90.00
#
_symmetry.space_group_name_H-M   'P 1'
#
loop_
_entity.id
_entity.type
_entity.pdbx_description
1 polymer ?
#
loop_
_entity_poly.entity_id
_entity_poly.type
_entity_poly.pdbx_seq_one_letter_code
_entity_poly.pdbx_strand_id
1 'polypeptide(L)'
;SMNMWGFTPDYFSHSEDYFVDFLKKELENPKAEFFIPIVINDLIQEGIAKVKVLDTESKWFGVTYADDRSGVVTKIQSLIDAGEYPEKLF
;
A
#
# COMPACT_ATOMS: atom_id res chain seq x y z
N SER A 1 -3.75 1.89 5.77
CA SER A 1 -2.44 2.02 5.11
C SER A 1 -2.66 2.49 3.69
N MET A 2 -1.84 3.41 3.17
CA MET A 2 -1.85 3.83 1.76
C MET A 2 -1.11 2.85 0.83
N ASN A 3 -0.97 1.60 1.29
CA ASN A 3 -0.29 0.49 0.62
C ASN A 3 1.21 0.69 0.35
N MET A 4 1.86 1.60 1.07
CA MET A 4 3.32 1.73 1.08
C MET A 4 3.89 0.98 2.29
N TRP A 5 4.72 -0.03 2.01
CA TRP A 5 5.30 -0.89 3.03
C TRP A 5 6.78 -1.14 2.75
N GLY A 6 7.57 -1.26 3.81
CA GLY A 6 8.94 -1.75 3.75
C GLY A 6 9.02 -3.11 4.43
N PHE A 7 9.52 -4.11 3.72
CA PHE A 7 9.66 -5.48 4.22
C PHE A 7 11.08 -5.99 4.06
N THR A 8 11.43 -6.96 4.91
CA THR A 8 12.57 -7.85 4.71
C THR A 8 12.15 -9.10 3.93
N PRO A 9 13.07 -9.83 3.27
CA PRO A 9 12.72 -10.95 2.39
C PRO A 9 11.94 -12.10 3.06
N ASP A 10 12.07 -12.30 4.37
CA ASP A 10 11.31 -13.29 5.15
C ASP A 10 9.79 -13.11 5.06
N TYR A 11 9.31 -11.90 4.77
CA TYR A 11 7.89 -11.64 4.52
C TYR A 11 7.32 -12.53 3.41
N PHE A 12 8.11 -12.88 2.39
CA PHE A 12 7.63 -13.74 1.30
C PHE A 12 7.37 -15.17 1.78
N SER A 13 8.25 -15.72 2.62
CA SER A 13 8.05 -17.06 3.19
C SER A 13 6.81 -17.10 4.07
N HIS A 14 6.63 -16.10 4.94
CA HIS A 14 5.40 -15.98 5.73
C HIS A 14 4.17 -15.83 4.84
N SER A 15 4.22 -14.95 3.84
CA SER A 15 3.07 -14.74 2.94
C SER A 15 2.69 -16.00 2.17
N GLU A 16 3.65 -16.83 1.79
CA GLU A 16 3.39 -18.10 1.10
C GLU A 16 2.62 -19.09 1.98
N ASP A 17 3.01 -19.25 3.24
CA ASP A 17 2.30 -20.12 4.19
C ASP A 17 0.83 -19.66 4.38
N TYR A 18 0.62 -18.37 4.60
CA TYR A 18 -0.72 -17.79 4.71
C TYR A 18 -1.52 -17.88 3.41
N PHE A 19 -0.85 -17.77 2.26
CA PHE A 19 -1.50 -17.86 0.96
C PHE A 19 -2.00 -19.29 0.69
N VAL A 20 -1.23 -20.31 1.05
CA VAL A 20 -1.66 -21.72 0.96
C VAL A 20 -2.92 -21.96 1.78
N ASP A 21 -2.98 -21.42 3.00
CA ASP A 21 -4.15 -21.57 3.87
C ASP A 21 -5.35 -20.73 3.41
N PHE A 22 -5.12 -19.56 2.84
CA PHE A 22 -6.15 -18.77 2.17
C PHE A 22 -6.77 -19.55 1.00
N LEU A 23 -5.96 -20.14 0.12
CA LEU A 23 -6.45 -20.92 -1.02
C LEU A 23 -7.29 -22.12 -0.57
N LYS A 24 -6.91 -22.82 0.50
CA LYS A 24 -7.71 -23.94 1.04
C LYS A 24 -9.11 -23.49 1.49
N LYS A 25 -9.25 -22.27 1.98
CA LYS A 25 -10.52 -21.73 2.52
C LYS A 25 -11.38 -21.09 1.44
N GLU A 26 -10.78 -20.37 0.50
CA GLU A 26 -11.47 -19.49 -0.44
C GLU A 26 -11.43 -19.99 -1.89
N LEU A 27 -11.00 -21.23 -2.14
CA LEU A 27 -10.82 -21.79 -3.50
C LEU A 27 -12.04 -21.61 -4.42
N GLU A 28 -13.24 -21.73 -3.84
CA GLU A 28 -14.50 -21.69 -4.58
C GLU A 28 -15.10 -20.27 -4.68
N ASN A 29 -14.47 -19.28 -4.05
CA ASN A 29 -14.95 -17.90 -4.03
C ASN A 29 -14.22 -17.06 -5.10
N PRO A 30 -14.84 -16.79 -6.27
CA PRO A 30 -14.19 -16.08 -7.37
C PRO A 30 -13.93 -14.59 -7.09
N LYS A 31 -14.42 -14.07 -5.95
CA LYS A 31 -14.19 -12.69 -5.50
C LYS A 31 -13.23 -12.62 -4.32
N ALA A 32 -12.65 -13.74 -3.90
CA ALA A 32 -11.72 -13.73 -2.79
C ALA A 32 -10.43 -13.01 -3.18
N GLU A 33 -9.95 -12.14 -2.28
CA GLU A 33 -8.75 -11.34 -2.48
C GLU A 33 -7.79 -11.56 -1.30
N PHE A 34 -6.51 -11.75 -1.61
CA PHE A 34 -5.46 -11.93 -0.60
C PHE A 34 -4.78 -10.58 -0.33
N PHE A 35 -5.15 -9.96 0.79
CA PHE A 35 -4.71 -8.61 1.14
C PHE A 35 -3.49 -8.60 2.06
N ILE A 36 -2.47 -7.82 1.68
CA ILE A 36 -1.25 -7.56 2.47
C ILE A 36 -1.57 -7.13 3.93
N PRO A 37 -2.50 -6.19 4.19
CA PRO A 37 -2.85 -5.80 5.55
C PRO A 37 -3.34 -6.94 6.45
N ILE A 38 -3.98 -7.96 5.89
CA ILE A 38 -4.49 -9.10 6.67
C ILE A 38 -3.31 -9.94 7.15
N VAL A 39 -2.42 -10.33 6.23
CA VAL A 39 -1.21 -11.11 6.56
C VAL A 39 -0.36 -10.40 7.61
N ILE A 40 -0.12 -9.10 7.43
CA ILE A 40 0.67 -8.31 8.39
C ILE A 40 -0.01 -8.23 9.74
N ASN A 41 -1.32 -8.04 9.78
CA ASN A 41 -2.07 -8.01 11.04
C ASN A 41 -1.91 -9.34 11.78
N ASP A 42 -2.06 -10.47 11.09
CA ASP A 42 -1.93 -11.79 11.68
C ASP A 42 -0.51 -12.03 12.22
N LEU A 43 0.52 -11.68 11.44
CA LEU A 43 1.92 -11.77 11.88
C LEU A 43 2.21 -10.90 13.12
N ILE A 44 1.56 -9.74 13.25
CA ILE A 44 1.68 -8.89 14.45
C ILE A 44 0.95 -9.53 15.64
N GLN A 45 -0.27 -10.04 15.45
CA GLN A 45 -1.07 -10.66 16.52
C GLN A 45 -0.40 -11.93 17.06
N GLU A 46 0.24 -12.70 16.20
CA GLU A 46 0.99 -13.90 16.56
C GLU A 46 2.39 -13.58 17.15
N GLY A 47 2.79 -12.31 17.16
CA GLY A 47 4.07 -11.87 17.70
C GLY A 47 5.29 -12.23 16.84
N ILE A 48 5.06 -12.67 15.60
CA ILE A 48 6.08 -13.08 14.64
C ILE A 48 6.77 -11.86 14.02
N ALA A 49 6.01 -10.79 13.73
CA ALA A 49 6.52 -9.56 13.14
C ALA A 49 6.23 -8.33 14.01
N LYS A 50 7.07 -7.30 13.86
CA LYS A 50 6.85 -5.97 14.43
C LYS A 50 6.84 -4.94 13.33
N VAL A 51 5.78 -4.13 13.27
CA VAL A 51 5.66 -3.05 12.31
C VAL A 51 5.92 -1.72 13.01
N LYS A 52 6.87 -0.96 12.47
CA LYS A 52 7.10 0.43 12.86
C LYS A 52 6.34 1.35 11.91
N VAL A 53 5.42 2.14 12.44
CA VAL A 53 4.76 3.20 11.68
C VAL A 53 5.71 4.39 11.58
N LEU A 54 6.03 4.80 10.35
CA LEU A 54 6.84 5.98 10.09
C LEU A 54 5.92 7.14 9.76
N ASP A 55 5.95 8.18 10.59
CA ASP A 55 5.22 9.41 10.34
C ASP A 55 5.96 10.26 9.30
N THR A 56 5.22 10.83 8.36
CA THR A 56 5.77 11.64 7.26
C THR A 56 5.01 12.95 7.14
N GLU A 57 5.74 14.02 6.90
CA GLU A 57 5.16 15.34 6.61
C GLU A 57 4.53 15.40 5.20
N SER A 58 4.81 14.39 4.37
CA SER A 58 4.27 14.28 3.02
C SER A 58 2.77 14.01 3.05
N LYS A 59 2.02 14.81 2.31
CA LYS A 59 0.58 14.63 2.13
C LYS A 59 0.32 13.78 0.90
N TRP A 60 -0.32 12.63 1.09
CA TRP A 60 -0.76 11.80 -0.02
C TRP A 60 -1.93 12.48 -0.77
N PHE A 61 -1.91 12.37 -2.09
CA PHE A 61 -3.01 12.73 -2.97
C PHE A 61 -3.05 11.74 -4.13
N GLY A 62 -4.26 11.43 -4.61
CA GLY A 62 -4.49 10.48 -5.69
C GLY A 62 -5.90 10.64 -6.24
N VAL A 63 -6.18 9.98 -7.36
CA VAL A 63 -7.50 9.99 -8.00
C VAL A 63 -8.21 8.70 -7.62
N THR A 64 -9.23 8.77 -6.76
CA THR A 64 -10.08 7.62 -6.43
C THR A 64 -11.37 7.67 -7.24
N TYR A 65 -11.92 8.88 -7.42
CA TYR A 65 -13.05 9.17 -8.28
C TYR A 65 -12.66 10.15 -9.39
N ALA A 66 -13.43 10.18 -10.47
CA ALA A 66 -13.14 11.07 -11.61
C ALA A 66 -13.04 12.56 -11.19
N ASP A 67 -13.85 12.98 -10.21
CA ASP A 67 -13.92 14.35 -9.73
C ASP A 67 -12.63 14.81 -9.01
N ASP A 68 -11.88 13.87 -8.42
CA ASP A 68 -10.61 14.12 -7.71
C ASP A 68 -9.50 14.59 -8.67
N ARG A 69 -9.64 14.31 -9.97
CA ARG A 69 -8.64 14.63 -10.99
C ARG A 69 -8.27 16.11 -10.99
N SER A 70 -9.27 16.98 -10.87
CA SER A 70 -9.05 18.43 -10.89
C SER A 70 -8.10 18.87 -9.76
N GLY A 71 -8.33 18.38 -8.55
CA GLY A 71 -7.47 18.66 -7.38
C GLY A 71 -6.06 18.10 -7.53
N VAL A 72 -5.90 16.89 -8.05
CA VAL A 72 -4.57 16.27 -8.27
C VAL A 72 -3.74 17.07 -9.27
N VAL A 73 -4.34 17.48 -10.40
CA VAL A 73 -3.64 18.29 -11.41
C VAL A 73 -3.19 19.63 -10.81
N THR A 74 -4.06 20.33 -10.10
CA THR A 74 -3.71 21.59 -9.43
C THR A 74 -2.58 21.41 -8.42
N LYS A 75 -2.59 20.30 -7.66
CA LYS A 75 -1.56 20.02 -6.67
C LYS A 75 -0.20 19.76 -7.30
N ILE A 76 -0.14 18.99 -8.39
CA ILE A 76 1.10 18.76 -9.14
C ILE A 76 1.63 20.07 -9.70
N GLN A 77 0.77 20.89 -10.33
CA GLN A 77 1.19 22.18 -10.87
C GLN A 77 1.79 23.08 -9.78
N SER A 78 1.15 23.13 -8.60
CA SER A 78 1.66 23.92 -7.47
C SER A 78 3.04 23.46 -7.00
N LEU A 79 3.35 22.16 -7.09
CA LEU A 79 4.65 21.61 -6.71
C LEU A 79 5.73 21.94 -7.77
N ILE A 80 5.35 21.96 -9.06
CA ILE A 80 6.24 22.39 -10.15
C ILE A 80 6.54 23.89 -10.01
N ASP A 81 5.51 24.72 -9.79
CA ASP A 81 5.66 26.17 -9.62
C ASP A 81 6.51 26.54 -8.40
N ALA A 82 6.47 25.71 -7.36
CA ALA A 82 7.34 25.82 -6.17
C ALA A 82 8.78 25.34 -6.39
N GLY A 83 9.08 24.73 -7.54
CA GLY A 83 10.40 24.19 -7.88
C GLY A 83 10.76 22.86 -7.22
N GLU A 84 9.80 22.19 -6.55
CA GLU A 84 10.01 20.86 -5.95
C GLU A 84 10.25 19.78 -7.01
N TYR A 85 9.66 19.96 -8.21
CA TYR A 85 9.83 19.07 -9.34
C TYR A 85 10.02 19.87 -10.64
N PRO A 86 10.77 19.34 -11.63
CA PRO A 86 10.82 19.92 -12.96
C PRO A 86 9.50 19.72 -13.70
N GLU A 87 9.21 20.58 -14.68
CA GLU A 87 8.02 20.47 -15.54
C GLU A 87 7.99 19.14 -16.32
N LYS A 88 9.16 18.61 -16.67
CA LYS A 88 9.32 17.27 -17.27
C LYS A 88 10.30 16.46 -16.44
N LEU A 89 9.82 15.35 -15.90
CA LEU A 89 10.64 14.41 -15.11
C LEU A 89 11.51 13.53 -15.99
N PHE A 90 11.04 13.21 -17.21
CA PHE A 90 11.68 12.31 -18.17
C PHE A 90 11.56 12.88 -19.58
#